data_AF-A0A7J7NE84-F1
#
_entry.id   AF-A0A7J7NE84-F1
#
_cell.length_a   1.000
_cell.length_b   1.000
_cell.length_c   1.000
_cell.angle_alpha   90.00
_cell.angle_beta   90.00
_cell.angle_gamma   90.00
#
_symmetry.space_group_name_H-M   'P 1'
#
loop_
_entity.id
_entity.type
_entity.pdbx_description
1 polymer ?
#
loop_
_entity_poly.entity_id
_entity_poly.type
_entity_poly.pdbx_seq_one_letter_code
_entity_poly.pdbx_strand_id
1 'polypeptide(L)'
;MSTVTAQSSLAVLRPCTSRSKFLTGSSGKLARQFSVKTISSSSSSFKVEAKKGEWLPGLASPGYLTGSLPGDNGFDPLGLAEDPESLKWFVQAELVNGRWAMLGVAGMLLPEILTKIGLLNVPEWYDAGKQQYFASSSTLFVIEFILFHYVEIRRWQDIKNPGSVNQDPIFKSYSLPPNEVGYPGGIFNPLNFAPTAEAKEKEIANGRLAMLAFLGFIIQHNVTGKGPFENLLQHLSDPWHNTIVQTLSGN
;
A
#
# COMPACT_ATOMS: atom_id res chain seq x y z
N MET A 1 -37.43 -34.72 13.15
CA MET A 1 -38.32 -33.66 13.65
C MET A 1 -37.54 -32.35 13.64
N SER A 2 -38.27 -31.28 13.35
CA SER A 2 -37.88 -30.00 12.79
C SER A 2 -36.88 -29.19 13.60
N THR A 3 -35.83 -28.69 12.95
CA THR A 3 -35.04 -27.54 13.40
C THR A 3 -35.58 -26.27 12.76
N VAL A 4 -35.89 -25.31 13.63
CA VAL A 4 -36.30 -23.93 13.35
C VAL A 4 -35.10 -23.15 12.83
N THR A 5 -35.28 -22.34 11.78
CA THR A 5 -34.38 -21.20 11.53
C THR A 5 -35.21 -20.04 10.99
N ALA A 6 -35.17 -18.93 11.73
CA ALA A 6 -35.81 -17.67 11.42
C ALA A 6 -35.03 -16.92 10.33
N GLN A 7 -35.74 -16.33 9.37
CA GLN A 7 -35.20 -15.30 8.49
C GLN A 7 -36.05 -14.03 8.61
N SER A 8 -35.35 -12.95 8.97
CA SER A 8 -35.85 -11.59 9.12
C SER A 8 -36.02 -10.90 7.75
N SER A 9 -37.14 -10.20 7.64
CA SER A 9 -37.61 -9.44 6.48
C SER A 9 -36.68 -8.28 6.10
N LEU A 10 -36.35 -8.15 4.81
CA LEU A 10 -35.85 -6.91 4.21
C LEU A 10 -36.91 -6.32 3.27
N ALA A 11 -37.25 -5.06 3.56
CA ALA A 11 -38.24 -4.26 2.88
C ALA A 11 -37.78 -3.89 1.46
N VAL A 12 -38.67 -4.08 0.48
CA VAL A 12 -38.53 -3.53 -0.87
C VAL A 12 -39.53 -2.38 -1.02
N LEU A 13 -38.99 -1.18 -1.20
CA LEU A 13 -39.71 0.05 -1.50
C LEU A 13 -40.45 -0.11 -2.84
N ARG A 14 -41.79 0.07 -2.82
CA ARG A 14 -42.64 0.07 -4.01
C ARG A 14 -42.73 1.49 -4.59
N PRO A 15 -42.59 1.69 -5.92
CA PRO A 15 -42.97 2.95 -6.56
C PRO A 15 -44.48 3.10 -6.60
N CYS A 16 -44.96 4.26 -6.17
CA CYS A 16 -46.36 4.64 -6.13
C CYS A 16 -46.84 5.03 -7.54
N THR A 17 -47.73 4.24 -8.15
CA THR A 17 -48.45 4.65 -9.37
C THR A 17 -49.86 5.08 -8.99
N SER A 18 -50.08 6.40 -8.98
CA SER A 18 -51.40 7.02 -8.84
C SER A 18 -52.29 6.64 -10.04
N ARG A 19 -53.47 6.05 -9.77
CA ARG A 19 -54.50 5.80 -10.79
C ARG A 19 -55.70 6.72 -10.52
N SER A 20 -55.93 7.63 -11.47
CA SER A 20 -57.13 8.47 -11.54
C SER A 20 -58.37 7.60 -11.77
N LYS A 21 -59.44 7.88 -11.02
CA LYS A 21 -60.76 7.26 -11.15
C LYS A 21 -61.58 8.05 -12.16
N PHE A 22 -62.12 7.39 -13.18
CA PHE A 22 -63.24 7.92 -13.96
C PHE A 22 -64.33 6.85 -14.09
N LEU A 23 -65.58 7.29 -13.98
CA LEU A 23 -66.78 6.49 -13.77
C LEU A 23 -67.52 6.16 -15.07
N THR A 24 -68.35 5.12 -14.96
CA THR A 24 -69.55 4.77 -15.74
C THR A 24 -69.38 3.90 -16.99
N GLY A 25 -70.27 2.90 -17.13
CA GLY A 25 -70.54 2.20 -18.40
C GLY A 25 -70.67 0.67 -18.28
N SER A 26 -71.87 0.16 -18.54
CA SER A 26 -72.34 -1.22 -18.38
C SER A 26 -71.88 -2.19 -19.48
N SER A 27 -71.79 -3.48 -19.09
CA SER A 27 -72.00 -4.74 -19.85
C SER A 27 -71.35 -4.94 -21.22
N GLY A 28 -70.52 -5.99 -21.33
CA GLY A 28 -70.25 -6.62 -22.62
C GLY A 28 -68.92 -7.37 -22.68
N LYS A 29 -69.01 -8.70 -22.79
CA LYS A 29 -67.90 -9.66 -22.95
C LYS A 29 -66.97 -9.26 -24.10
N LEU A 30 -65.65 -9.42 -23.90
CA LEU A 30 -64.67 -9.94 -24.88
C LEU A 30 -63.28 -10.03 -24.21
N ALA A 31 -62.88 -11.24 -23.84
CA ALA A 31 -61.52 -11.53 -23.38
C ALA A 31 -60.59 -11.66 -24.60
N ARG A 32 -59.57 -10.81 -24.70
CA ARG A 32 -58.45 -10.98 -25.64
C ARG A 32 -57.16 -11.05 -24.82
N GLN A 33 -56.62 -12.25 -24.64
CA GLN A 33 -55.31 -12.46 -24.01
C GLN A 33 -54.21 -11.94 -24.94
N PHE A 34 -53.48 -10.92 -24.52
CA PHE A 34 -52.19 -10.56 -25.11
C PHE A 34 -51.09 -11.29 -24.32
N SER A 35 -50.47 -12.28 -24.96
CA SER A 35 -49.26 -12.91 -24.44
C SER A 35 -48.06 -12.08 -24.89
N VAL A 36 -47.44 -11.35 -23.95
CA VAL A 36 -46.15 -10.71 -24.17
C VAL A 36 -45.07 -11.72 -23.82
N LYS A 37 -44.36 -12.23 -24.84
CA LYS A 37 -43.14 -13.02 -24.63
C LYS A 37 -42.03 -12.08 -24.14
N THR A 38 -41.62 -12.22 -22.90
CA THR A 38 -40.40 -11.58 -22.39
C THR A 38 -39.19 -12.21 -23.07
N ILE A 39 -38.53 -11.46 -23.94
CA ILE A 39 -37.22 -11.84 -24.48
C ILE A 39 -36.22 -11.71 -23.33
N SER A 40 -35.65 -12.83 -22.91
CA SER A 40 -34.53 -12.83 -21.96
C SER A 40 -33.30 -12.24 -22.66
N SER A 41 -33.07 -10.93 -22.49
CA SER A 41 -31.80 -10.33 -22.84
C SER A 41 -30.74 -10.86 -21.87
N SER A 42 -29.87 -11.75 -22.33
CA SER A 42 -28.62 -12.04 -21.64
C SER A 42 -27.78 -10.77 -21.68
N SER A 43 -27.79 -9.98 -20.60
CA SER A 43 -26.84 -8.89 -20.42
C SER A 43 -25.46 -9.51 -20.23
N SER A 44 -24.69 -9.62 -21.32
CA SER A 44 -23.25 -9.83 -21.20
C SER A 44 -22.69 -8.59 -20.51
N SER A 45 -22.36 -8.72 -19.22
CA SER A 45 -21.63 -7.69 -18.51
C SER A 45 -20.23 -7.64 -19.12
N PHE A 46 -20.00 -6.67 -20.01
CA PHE A 46 -18.66 -6.36 -20.48
C PHE A 46 -17.97 -5.64 -19.32
N LYS A 47 -17.18 -6.39 -18.55
CA LYS A 47 -16.33 -5.81 -17.52
C LYS A 47 -15.15 -5.17 -18.25
N VAL A 48 -15.23 -3.86 -18.48
CA VAL A 48 -14.08 -3.07 -18.93
C VAL A 48 -13.11 -3.06 -17.76
N GLU A 49 -12.13 -3.96 -17.78
CA GLU A 49 -10.98 -3.87 -16.88
C GLU A 49 -10.09 -2.75 -17.44
N ALA A 50 -9.83 -1.72 -16.62
CA ALA A 50 -8.92 -0.66 -17.02
C ALA A 50 -7.58 -1.30 -17.39
N LYS A 51 -7.02 -0.91 -18.54
CA LYS A 51 -5.70 -1.37 -18.97
C LYS A 51 -4.72 -1.07 -17.82
N LYS A 52 -4.11 -2.13 -17.27
CA LYS A 52 -3.15 -2.01 -16.18
C LYS A 52 -2.05 -1.01 -16.58
N GLY A 53 -1.59 -0.21 -15.61
CA GLY A 53 -0.69 0.90 -15.86
C GLY A 53 0.57 0.46 -16.62
N GLU A 54 0.92 1.19 -17.68
CA GLU A 54 2.18 1.00 -18.39
C GLU A 54 3.16 2.07 -17.92
N TRP A 55 4.33 1.68 -17.44
CA TRP A 55 5.35 2.65 -17.02
C TRP A 55 5.83 3.53 -18.19
N LEU A 56 5.91 2.95 -19.39
CA LEU A 56 6.23 3.63 -20.64
C LEU A 56 5.12 3.34 -21.66
N PRO A 57 4.25 4.31 -21.97
CA PRO A 57 3.16 4.11 -22.91
C PRO A 57 3.66 3.64 -24.28
N GLY A 58 3.13 2.53 -24.78
CA GLY A 58 3.49 1.95 -26.08
C GLY A 58 4.57 0.87 -26.04
N LEU A 59 5.20 0.62 -24.89
CA LEU A 59 6.07 -0.55 -24.70
C LEU A 59 5.24 -1.73 -24.17
N ALA A 60 5.39 -2.90 -24.77
CA ALA A 60 4.75 -4.11 -24.26
C ALA A 60 5.37 -4.53 -22.92
N SER A 61 4.53 -4.89 -21.95
CA SER A 61 4.98 -5.45 -20.68
C SER A 61 5.70 -6.79 -20.90
N PRO A 62 6.80 -7.08 -20.17
CA PRO A 62 7.42 -8.40 -20.17
C PRO A 62 6.41 -9.51 -19.82
N GLY A 63 6.51 -10.66 -20.48
CA GLY A 63 5.51 -11.75 -20.36
C GLY A 63 5.41 -12.42 -18.98
N TYR A 64 6.45 -12.30 -18.15
CA TYR A 64 6.46 -12.79 -16.77
C TYR A 64 5.75 -11.84 -15.79
N LEU A 65 5.53 -10.57 -16.17
CA LEU A 65 4.72 -9.60 -15.42
C LEU A 65 3.26 -9.73 -15.84
N THR A 66 2.57 -10.64 -15.16
CA THR A 66 1.20 -11.08 -15.49
C THR A 66 0.11 -10.10 -15.05
N GLY A 67 0.44 -9.03 -14.33
CA GLY A 67 -0.56 -8.14 -13.74
C GLY A 67 -1.22 -8.69 -12.47
N SER A 68 -0.78 -9.84 -11.95
CA SER A 68 -1.29 -10.39 -10.69
C SER A 68 -0.69 -9.74 -9.44
N LEU A 69 0.53 -9.21 -9.56
CA LEU A 69 1.22 -8.56 -8.44
C LEU A 69 0.70 -7.13 -8.20
N PRO A 70 0.54 -6.71 -6.94
CA PRO A 70 0.20 -5.33 -6.60
C PRO A 70 1.34 -4.40 -7.05
N GLY A 71 1.00 -3.29 -7.68
CA GLY A 71 1.98 -2.28 -8.11
C GLY A 71 2.76 -2.66 -9.37
N ASP A 72 2.34 -3.70 -10.08
CA ASP A 72 2.90 -4.07 -11.39
C ASP A 72 2.48 -3.04 -12.45
N ASN A 73 3.48 -2.41 -13.08
CA ASN A 73 3.29 -1.48 -14.20
C ASN A 73 4.13 -1.89 -15.43
N GLY A 74 4.56 -3.15 -15.50
CA GLY A 74 5.43 -3.66 -16.58
C GLY A 74 6.86 -3.10 -16.55
N PHE A 75 7.33 -2.58 -15.41
CA PHE A 75 8.67 -1.99 -15.28
C PHE A 75 9.71 -3.04 -14.90
N ASP A 76 10.38 -3.60 -15.91
CA ASP A 76 11.63 -4.36 -15.73
C ASP A 76 12.48 -4.30 -17.02
N PRO A 77 13.08 -3.13 -17.32
CA PRO A 77 13.84 -2.96 -18.57
C PRO A 77 15.16 -3.75 -18.59
N LEU A 78 15.65 -4.20 -17.43
CA LEU A 78 16.91 -4.93 -17.28
C LEU A 78 16.73 -6.44 -17.15
N GLY A 79 15.49 -6.94 -17.13
CA GLY A 79 15.20 -8.38 -17.02
C GLY A 79 15.64 -8.98 -15.67
N LEU A 80 15.65 -8.20 -14.59
CA LEU A 80 16.13 -8.69 -13.30
C LEU A 80 15.20 -9.77 -12.73
N ALA A 81 13.90 -9.68 -13.02
CA ALA A 81 12.88 -10.57 -12.47
C ALA A 81 12.36 -11.60 -13.49
N GLU A 82 13.17 -11.95 -14.51
CA GLU A 82 12.81 -12.95 -15.51
C GLU A 82 12.54 -14.33 -14.87
N ASP A 83 13.38 -14.71 -13.90
CA ASP A 83 13.21 -15.94 -13.14
C ASP A 83 12.16 -15.77 -12.01
N PRO A 84 11.19 -16.71 -11.87
CA PRO A 84 10.10 -16.59 -10.90
C PRO A 84 10.56 -16.68 -9.44
N GLU A 85 11.71 -17.29 -9.13
CA GLU A 85 12.28 -17.28 -7.77
C GLU A 85 12.87 -15.91 -7.44
N SER A 86 13.60 -15.33 -8.40
CA SER A 86 14.13 -13.97 -8.32
C SER A 86 13.00 -12.94 -8.17
N LEU A 87 11.91 -13.08 -8.93
CA LEU A 87 10.71 -12.22 -8.79
C LEU A 87 10.13 -12.29 -7.37
N LYS A 88 9.96 -13.49 -6.80
CA LYS A 88 9.46 -13.64 -5.42
C LYS A 88 10.39 -12.97 -4.42
N TRP A 89 11.69 -13.11 -4.58
CA TRP A 89 12.68 -12.45 -3.73
C TRP A 89 12.60 -10.92 -3.83
N PHE A 90 12.53 -10.37 -5.04
CA PHE A 90 12.46 -8.94 -5.27
C PHE A 90 11.16 -8.30 -4.77
N VAL A 91 10.03 -9.02 -4.83
CA VAL A 91 8.77 -8.56 -4.20
C VAL A 91 8.97 -8.37 -2.70
N GLN A 92 9.60 -9.32 -2.02
CA GLN A 92 9.84 -9.22 -0.57
C GLN A 92 10.90 -8.15 -0.24
N ALA A 93 11.93 -8.04 -1.07
CA ALA A 93 12.95 -7.01 -0.92
C ALA A 93 12.35 -5.60 -1.10
N GLU A 94 11.52 -5.38 -2.11
CA GLU A 94 10.82 -4.12 -2.35
C GLU A 94 9.92 -3.73 -1.17
N LEU A 95 9.14 -4.68 -0.64
CA LEU A 95 8.27 -4.43 0.52
C LEU A 95 9.06 -3.95 1.73
N VAL A 96 10.16 -4.63 2.07
CA VAL A 96 10.93 -4.30 3.27
C VAL A 96 11.72 -3.00 3.09
N ASN A 97 12.39 -2.80 1.95
CA ASN A 97 13.08 -1.54 1.68
C ASN A 97 12.09 -0.36 1.65
N GLY A 98 10.91 -0.53 1.04
CA GLY A 98 9.86 0.48 1.03
C GLY A 98 9.36 0.83 2.44
N ARG A 99 9.11 -0.18 3.29
CA ARG A 99 8.68 0.02 4.68
C ARG A 99 9.74 0.76 5.52
N TRP A 100 11.00 0.37 5.42
CA TRP A 100 12.10 1.08 6.09
C TRP A 100 12.26 2.50 5.58
N ALA A 101 12.17 2.71 4.27
CA ALA A 101 12.25 4.04 3.69
C ALA A 101 11.09 4.93 4.16
N MET A 102 9.86 4.41 4.26
CA MET A 102 8.73 5.18 4.80
C MET A 102 8.97 5.64 6.24
N LEU A 103 9.46 4.75 7.11
CA LEU A 103 9.80 5.10 8.49
C LEU A 103 10.97 6.07 8.57
N GLY A 104 12.01 5.86 7.76
CA GLY A 104 13.20 6.70 7.68
C GLY A 104 12.86 8.12 7.22
N VAL A 105 12.17 8.26 6.09
CA VAL A 105 11.75 9.57 5.54
C VAL A 105 10.86 10.32 6.53
N ALA A 106 9.89 9.64 7.15
CA ALA A 106 9.06 10.26 8.17
C ALA A 106 9.89 10.72 9.39
N GLY A 107 10.82 9.88 9.86
CA GLY A 107 11.71 10.19 10.97
C GLY A 107 12.77 11.25 10.68
N MET A 108 13.11 11.48 9.41
CA MET A 108 14.02 12.56 9.00
C MET A 108 13.28 13.88 8.82
N LEU A 109 12.14 13.85 8.14
CA LEU A 109 11.41 15.06 7.72
C LEU A 109 10.52 15.65 8.83
N LEU A 110 9.78 14.81 9.57
CA LEU A 110 8.82 15.30 10.56
C LEU A 110 9.51 16.02 11.73
N PRO A 111 10.60 15.49 12.34
CA PRO A 111 11.27 16.19 13.43
C PRO A 111 11.89 17.52 13.00
N GLU A 112 12.41 17.62 11.77
CA GLU A 112 12.93 18.87 11.21
C GLU A 112 11.81 19.91 11.09
N ILE A 113 10.66 19.54 10.49
CA ILE A 113 9.49 20.43 10.37
C ILE A 113 9.03 20.92 11.75
N LEU A 114 8.84 20.00 12.71
CA LEU A 114 8.37 20.34 14.05
C LEU A 114 9.37 21.22 14.82
N THR A 115 10.66 21.04 14.57
CA THR A 115 11.72 21.86 15.16
C THR A 115 11.74 23.27 14.55
N LYS A 116 11.60 23.40 13.22
CA LYS A 116 11.51 24.72 12.57
C LYS A 116 10.24 25.50 12.95
N ILE A 117 9.13 24.80 13.23
CA ILE A 117 7.89 25.42 13.73
C ILE A 117 8.04 25.85 15.21
N GLY A 118 9.07 25.37 15.92
CA GLY A 118 9.34 25.71 17.31
C GLY A 118 8.53 24.89 18.33
N LEU A 119 7.91 23.78 17.91
CA LEU A 119 7.16 22.91 18.81
C LEU A 119 8.06 21.93 19.56
N LEU A 120 9.14 21.48 18.91
CA LEU A 120 10.14 20.59 19.47
C LEU A 120 11.55 21.18 19.30
N ASN A 121 12.51 20.68 20.06
CA ASN A 121 13.93 21.00 19.90
C ASN A 121 14.71 19.71 19.72
N VAL A 122 14.59 19.12 18.52
CA VAL A 122 15.23 17.85 18.15
C VAL A 122 16.38 18.16 17.18
N PRO A 123 17.55 17.53 17.33
CA PRO A 123 18.64 17.68 16.37
C PRO A 123 18.22 17.19 14.97
N GLU A 124 18.89 17.71 13.96
CA GLU A 124 18.75 17.23 12.58
C GLU A 124 19.12 15.73 12.51
N TRP A 125 18.51 15.01 11.56
CA TRP A 125 18.63 13.56 11.47
C TRP A 125 20.08 13.06 11.32
N TYR A 126 20.94 13.83 10.66
CA TYR A 126 22.36 13.51 10.47
C TYR A 126 23.23 13.82 11.71
N ASP A 127 22.76 14.70 12.60
CA ASP A 127 23.46 15.04 13.85
C ASP A 127 22.92 14.26 15.06
N ALA A 128 21.80 13.56 14.92
CA ALA A 128 21.22 12.72 15.96
C ALA A 128 22.23 11.69 16.51
N GLY A 129 23.05 11.08 15.65
CA GLY A 129 24.04 10.08 16.07
C GLY A 129 25.19 10.61 16.94
N LYS A 130 25.42 11.92 16.96
CA LYS A 130 26.46 12.57 17.78
C LYS A 130 25.97 12.94 19.18
N GLN A 131 24.65 12.88 19.40
CA GLN A 131 24.08 13.24 20.68
C GLN A 131 24.41 12.23 21.76
N GLN A 132 24.47 12.70 23.00
CA GLN A 132 24.65 11.84 24.14
C GLN A 132 23.31 11.23 24.55
N TYR A 133 23.22 9.91 24.45
CA TYR A 133 22.09 9.12 24.93
C TYR A 133 22.41 8.49 26.29
N PHE A 134 21.42 7.78 26.85
CA PHE A 134 21.54 7.10 28.15
C PHE A 134 22.58 5.97 28.15
N ALA A 135 22.95 5.45 26.98
CA ALA A 135 23.92 4.38 26.80
C ALA A 135 24.89 4.73 25.65
N SER A 136 26.03 4.03 25.61
CA SER A 136 26.98 4.18 24.51
C SER A 136 26.38 3.72 23.18
N SER A 137 26.74 4.38 22.07
CA SER A 137 26.25 4.01 20.73
C SER A 137 26.59 2.55 20.38
N SER A 138 27.73 2.04 20.84
CA SER A 138 28.11 0.63 20.66
C SER A 138 27.17 -0.32 21.39
N THR A 139 26.72 0.02 22.60
CA THR A 139 25.74 -0.79 23.35
C THR A 139 24.40 -0.82 22.64
N LEU A 140 23.93 0.35 22.16
CA LEU A 140 22.67 0.44 21.41
C LEU A 140 22.73 -0.38 20.11
N PHE A 141 23.85 -0.29 19.38
CA PHE A 141 24.08 -1.08 18.17
C PHE A 141 24.06 -2.60 18.43
N VAL A 142 24.66 -3.07 19.52
CA VAL A 142 24.65 -4.52 19.85
C VAL A 142 23.24 -5.00 20.19
N ILE A 143 22.47 -4.21 20.95
CA ILE A 143 21.07 -4.53 21.26
C ILE A 143 20.25 -4.59 19.97
N GLU A 144 20.39 -3.57 19.11
CA GLU A 144 19.74 -3.53 17.80
C GLU A 144 20.09 -4.77 16.98
N PHE A 145 21.38 -5.10 16.84
CA PHE A 145 21.84 -6.26 16.10
C PHE A 145 21.21 -7.56 16.62
N ILE A 146 21.20 -7.80 17.93
CA ILE A 146 20.63 -9.03 18.51
C ILE A 146 19.13 -9.15 18.22
N LEU A 147 18.39 -8.06 18.39
CA LEU A 147 16.93 -8.06 18.16
C LEU A 147 16.60 -8.24 16.69
N PHE A 148 17.25 -7.48 15.79
CA PHE A 148 17.05 -7.62 14.36
C PHE A 148 17.50 -8.97 13.85
N HIS A 149 18.60 -9.52 14.34
CA HIS A 149 19.07 -10.84 13.96
C HIS A 149 18.01 -11.92 14.21
N TYR A 150 17.35 -11.89 15.37
CA TYR A 150 16.27 -12.82 15.67
C TYR A 150 15.05 -12.63 14.75
N VAL A 151 14.56 -11.38 14.61
CA VAL A 151 13.36 -11.07 13.82
C VAL A 151 13.57 -11.39 12.34
N GLU A 152 14.72 -11.00 11.79
CA GLU A 152 15.05 -11.18 10.37
C GLU A 152 15.28 -12.65 10.01
N ILE A 153 15.88 -13.44 10.90
CA ILE A 153 16.01 -14.89 10.66
C ILE A 153 14.64 -15.56 10.62
N ARG A 154 13.70 -15.18 11.50
CA ARG A 154 12.33 -15.71 11.48
C ARG A 154 11.63 -15.32 10.17
N ARG A 155 11.75 -14.06 9.75
CA ARG A 155 11.21 -13.59 8.47
C ARG A 155 11.83 -14.34 7.28
N TRP A 156 13.13 -14.58 7.30
CA TRP A 156 13.83 -15.33 6.26
C TRP A 156 13.39 -16.80 6.19
N GLN A 157 13.13 -17.43 7.34
CA GLN A 157 12.54 -18.77 7.39
C GLN A 157 11.14 -18.81 6.78
N ASP A 158 10.31 -17.78 6.98
CA ASP A 158 9.00 -17.65 6.32
C ASP A 158 9.12 -17.51 4.79
N ILE A 159 10.08 -16.70 4.32
CA ILE A 159 10.30 -16.51 2.87
C ILE A 159 10.71 -17.83 2.20
N LYS A 160 11.58 -18.62 2.86
CA LYS A 160 12.02 -19.92 2.35
C LYS A 160 10.93 -20.97 2.41
N ASN A 161 10.28 -21.08 3.57
CA ASN A 161 9.26 -22.08 3.86
C ASN A 161 8.02 -21.37 4.46
N PRO A 162 7.09 -20.91 3.61
CA PRO A 162 5.93 -20.14 4.05
C PRO A 162 5.11 -20.85 5.12
N GLY A 163 4.82 -20.14 6.22
CA GLY A 163 4.03 -20.67 7.34
C GLY A 163 4.80 -21.52 8.36
N SER A 164 6.10 -21.75 8.15
CA SER A 164 6.95 -22.52 9.08
C SER A 164 7.16 -21.83 10.44
N VAL A 165 7.01 -20.50 10.48
CA VAL A 165 7.31 -19.67 11.66
C VAL A 165 6.08 -18.98 12.25
N ASN A 166 4.89 -19.43 11.89
CA ASN A 166 3.63 -18.79 12.34
C ASN A 166 3.33 -19.03 13.83
N GLN A 167 3.92 -20.05 14.44
CA GLN A 167 3.77 -20.33 15.87
C GLN A 167 4.81 -19.59 16.71
N ASP A 168 4.36 -18.99 17.82
CA ASP A 168 5.25 -18.43 18.84
C ASP A 168 6.08 -19.55 19.51
N PRO A 169 7.42 -19.42 19.55
CA PRO A 169 8.28 -20.46 20.11
C PRO A 169 8.11 -20.69 21.62
N ILE A 170 7.62 -19.69 22.36
CA ILE A 170 7.42 -19.75 23.81
C ILE A 170 5.95 -20.12 24.09
N PHE A 171 5.01 -19.41 23.47
CA PHE A 171 3.59 -19.57 23.72
C PHE A 171 2.88 -20.28 22.56
N LYS A 172 2.91 -21.61 22.56
CA LYS A 172 2.32 -22.44 21.51
C LYS A 172 0.81 -22.22 21.25
N SER A 173 0.11 -21.59 22.19
CA SER A 173 -1.30 -21.19 22.06
C SER A 173 -1.53 -20.02 21.11
N TYR A 174 -0.51 -19.18 20.89
CA TYR A 174 -0.59 -18.06 19.96
C TYR A 174 0.08 -18.42 18.64
N SER A 175 -0.71 -18.39 17.57
CA SER A 175 -0.26 -18.62 16.21
C SER A 175 -0.83 -17.56 15.30
N LEU A 176 -0.04 -17.14 14.32
CA LEU A 176 -0.52 -16.34 13.21
C LEU A 176 -1.47 -17.16 12.34
N PRO A 177 -2.55 -16.55 11.80
CA PRO A 177 -3.40 -17.21 10.82
C PRO A 177 -2.63 -17.45 9.52
N PRO A 178 -3.06 -18.41 8.68
CA PRO A 178 -2.47 -18.60 7.35
C PRO A 178 -2.53 -17.31 6.54
N ASN A 179 -1.38 -16.88 6.05
CA ASN A 179 -1.17 -15.57 5.46
C ASN A 179 -0.30 -15.66 4.21
N GLU A 180 -0.28 -14.59 3.41
CA GLU A 180 0.65 -14.46 2.30
C GLU A 180 2.02 -13.99 2.81
N VAL A 181 3.09 -14.46 2.16
CA VAL A 181 4.47 -14.08 2.49
C VAL A 181 4.63 -12.56 2.34
N GLY A 182 5.14 -11.91 3.38
CA GLY A 182 5.29 -10.44 3.44
C GLY A 182 4.09 -9.70 4.07
N TYR A 183 2.98 -10.41 4.32
CA TYR A 183 1.77 -9.88 4.95
C TYR A 183 1.34 -10.75 6.14
N PRO A 184 2.03 -10.66 7.30
CA PRO A 184 1.90 -11.62 8.41
C PRO A 184 0.54 -11.63 9.13
N GLY A 185 -0.23 -10.54 9.07
CA GLY A 185 -1.54 -10.45 9.74
C GLY A 185 -1.46 -10.69 11.26
N GLY A 186 -2.56 -11.17 11.85
CA GLY A 186 -2.63 -11.49 13.29
C GLY A 186 -2.24 -10.29 14.17
N ILE A 187 -1.25 -10.47 15.04
CA ILE A 187 -0.76 -9.40 15.94
C ILE A 187 -0.18 -8.19 15.19
N PHE A 188 0.29 -8.37 13.96
CA PHE A 188 0.82 -7.28 13.13
C PHE A 188 -0.29 -6.44 12.48
N ASN A 189 -1.55 -6.87 12.57
CA ASN A 189 -2.72 -6.10 12.14
C ASN A 189 -3.76 -6.05 13.28
N PRO A 190 -3.48 -5.33 14.38
CA PRO A 190 -4.35 -5.31 15.55
C PRO A 190 -5.72 -4.66 15.27
N LEU A 191 -5.79 -3.78 14.27
CA LEU A 191 -7.02 -3.12 13.83
C LEU A 191 -7.83 -3.96 12.83
N ASN A 192 -7.31 -5.13 12.44
CA ASN A 192 -7.94 -6.07 11.50
C ASN A 192 -8.42 -5.40 10.20
N PHE A 193 -7.62 -4.50 9.64
CA PHE A 193 -7.92 -3.92 8.33
C PHE A 193 -7.83 -4.98 7.23
N ALA A 194 -8.73 -4.90 6.24
CA ALA A 194 -8.74 -5.85 5.13
C ALA A 194 -7.50 -5.64 4.23
N PRO A 195 -6.67 -6.67 3.99
CA PRO A 195 -5.51 -6.58 3.11
C PRO A 195 -5.92 -6.67 1.64
N THR A 196 -6.71 -5.71 1.16
CA THR A 196 -7.16 -5.65 -0.25
C THR A 196 -5.99 -5.38 -1.20
N ALA A 197 -6.13 -5.78 -2.46
CA ALA A 197 -5.10 -5.54 -3.48
C ALA A 197 -4.77 -4.03 -3.60
N GLU A 198 -5.80 -3.18 -3.59
CA GLU A 198 -5.63 -1.71 -3.62
C GLU A 198 -4.84 -1.16 -2.42
N ALA A 199 -4.99 -1.74 -1.22
CA ALA A 199 -4.23 -1.32 -0.05
C ALA A 199 -2.74 -1.68 -0.19
N LYS A 200 -2.45 -2.87 -0.73
CA LYS A 200 -1.07 -3.30 -1.04
C LYS A 200 -0.45 -2.42 -2.13
N GLU A 201 -1.22 -2.05 -3.15
CA GLU A 201 -0.77 -1.10 -4.18
C GLU A 201 -0.41 0.26 -3.61
N LYS A 202 -1.23 0.79 -2.68
CA LYS A 202 -0.94 2.04 -1.98
C LYS A 202 0.31 1.93 -1.11
N GLU A 203 0.50 0.81 -0.42
CA GLU A 203 1.71 0.56 0.36
C GLU A 203 2.96 0.60 -0.54
N ILE A 204 2.94 -0.12 -1.66
CA ILE A 204 4.07 -0.18 -2.61
C ILE A 204 4.32 1.20 -3.24
N ALA A 205 3.28 1.93 -3.62
CA ALA A 205 3.42 3.27 -4.19
C ALA A 205 4.09 4.25 -3.20
N ASN A 206 3.65 4.26 -1.94
CA ASN A 206 4.27 5.08 -0.89
C ASN A 206 5.68 4.60 -0.54
N GLY A 207 5.92 3.29 -0.53
CA GLY A 207 7.24 2.70 -0.32
C GLY A 207 8.25 3.12 -1.41
N ARG A 208 7.86 3.04 -2.69
CA ARG A 208 8.67 3.49 -3.83
C ARG A 208 8.97 4.99 -3.75
N LEU A 209 7.96 5.80 -3.46
CA LEU A 209 8.12 7.24 -3.28
C LEU A 209 9.09 7.54 -2.12
N ALA A 210 8.97 6.84 -1.01
CA ALA A 210 9.83 7.02 0.14
C ALA A 210 11.28 6.58 -0.14
N MET A 211 11.51 5.50 -0.90
CA MET A 211 12.86 5.10 -1.30
C MET A 211 13.54 6.19 -2.15
N LEU A 212 12.81 6.81 -3.08
CA LEU A 212 13.31 7.94 -3.85
C LEU A 212 13.55 9.18 -2.98
N ALA A 213 12.63 9.48 -2.05
CA ALA A 213 12.79 10.61 -1.13
C ALA A 213 14.00 10.43 -0.21
N PHE A 214 14.23 9.23 0.32
CA PHE A 214 15.39 8.90 1.15
C PHE A 214 16.71 9.09 0.39
N LEU A 215 16.79 8.57 -0.84
CA LEU A 215 17.94 8.80 -1.72
C LEU A 215 18.15 10.29 -1.99
N GLY A 216 17.06 11.02 -2.25
CA GLY A 216 17.07 12.47 -2.41
C GLY A 216 17.64 13.19 -1.19
N PHE A 217 17.21 12.84 0.02
CA PHE A 217 17.67 13.46 1.26
C PHE A 217 19.17 13.24 1.50
N ILE A 218 19.68 12.03 1.24
CA ILE A 218 21.11 11.74 1.38
C ILE A 218 21.93 12.56 0.39
N ILE A 219 21.56 12.55 -0.90
CA ILE A 219 22.29 13.27 -1.94
C ILE A 219 22.22 14.78 -1.70
N GLN A 220 21.03 15.30 -1.37
CA GLN A 220 20.85 16.71 -1.06
C GLN A 220 21.69 17.14 0.13
N HIS A 221 21.68 16.38 1.23
CA HIS A 221 22.51 16.70 2.39
C HIS A 221 24.00 16.69 2.05
N ASN A 222 24.47 15.73 1.25
CA ASN A 222 25.88 15.67 0.85
C ASN A 222 26.31 16.87 -0.01
N VAL A 223 25.41 17.41 -0.84
CA VAL A 223 25.73 18.56 -1.71
C VAL A 223 25.50 19.89 -1.00
N THR A 224 24.39 20.06 -0.27
CA THR A 224 24.00 21.35 0.32
C THR A 224 24.46 21.52 1.77
N GLY A 225 24.77 20.43 2.47
CA GLY A 225 25.11 20.43 3.90
C GLY A 225 23.95 20.76 4.84
N LYS A 226 22.72 20.84 4.32
CA LYS A 226 21.51 21.27 5.05
C LYS A 226 20.49 20.15 5.18
N GLY A 227 19.48 20.37 6.01
CA GLY A 227 18.32 19.48 6.14
C GLY A 227 17.39 19.52 4.91
N PRO A 228 16.62 18.45 4.65
CA PRO A 228 15.72 18.39 3.51
C PRO A 228 14.60 19.45 3.55
N PHE A 229 14.08 19.82 4.72
CA PHE A 229 13.08 20.89 4.81
C PHE A 229 13.69 22.27 4.58
N GLU A 230 14.91 22.51 5.06
CA GLU A 230 15.64 23.73 4.72
C GLU A 230 15.90 23.87 3.21
N ASN A 231 16.29 22.77 2.54
CA ASN A 231 16.45 22.76 1.09
C ASN A 231 15.14 23.09 0.37
N LEU A 232 14.01 22.60 0.89
CA LEU A 232 12.68 22.95 0.36
C LEU A 232 12.38 24.44 0.55
N LEU A 233 12.62 25.01 1.73
CA LEU A 233 12.42 26.44 1.98
C LEU A 233 13.30 27.32 1.09
N GLN A 234 14.56 26.92 0.89
CA GLN A 234 15.47 27.62 0.00
C GLN A 234 14.94 27.58 -1.44
N HIS A 235 14.51 26.42 -1.94
CA HIS A 235 13.92 26.30 -3.26
C HIS A 235 12.63 27.12 -3.40
N LEU A 236 11.75 27.11 -2.39
CA LEU A 236 10.51 27.90 -2.41
C LEU A 236 10.73 29.41 -2.35
N SER A 237 11.84 29.88 -1.79
CA SER A 237 12.14 31.31 -1.72
C SER A 237 12.50 31.90 -3.10
N ASP A 238 13.22 31.13 -3.93
CA ASP A 238 13.44 31.46 -5.34
C ASP A 238 13.65 30.19 -6.16
N PRO A 239 12.59 29.64 -6.77
CA PRO A 239 12.67 28.37 -7.48
C PRO A 239 13.56 28.38 -8.71
N TRP A 240 13.78 29.55 -9.31
CA TRP A 240 14.55 29.67 -10.56
C TRP A 240 16.05 29.81 -10.29
N HIS A 241 16.42 30.39 -9.15
CA HIS A 241 17.80 30.65 -8.78
C HIS A 241 18.35 29.70 -7.70
N ASN A 242 17.49 28.96 -6.99
CA ASN A 242 17.89 27.91 -6.05
C ASN A 242 17.57 26.51 -6.59
N THR A 243 18.34 26.06 -7.57
CA THR A 243 18.24 24.69 -8.11
C THR A 243 19.56 23.94 -7.99
N ILE A 244 19.56 22.67 -8.40
CA ILE A 244 20.76 21.83 -8.47
C ILE A 244 21.91 22.49 -9.25
N VAL A 245 21.61 23.29 -10.27
CA VAL A 245 22.62 23.95 -11.11
C VAL A 245 23.42 24.95 -10.28
N GLN A 246 22.75 25.80 -9.51
CA GLN A 246 23.41 26.79 -8.68
C GLN A 246 24.12 26.16 -7.49
N THR A 247 23.59 25.09 -6.90
CA THR A 247 24.27 24.39 -5.80
C THR A 247 25.56 23.71 -6.25
N LEU A 248 25.65 23.22 -7.49
CA LEU A 248 26.84 22.58 -8.02
C LEU A 248 27.84 23.58 -8.63
N SER A 249 27.36 24.70 -9.17
CA SER A 249 28.20 25.76 -9.76
C SER A 249 28.75 26.76 -8.73
N GLY A 250 28.25 26.73 -7.49
CA GLY A 250 28.54 27.71 -6.44
C GLY A 250 29.67 27.33 -5.48
N ASN A 251 30.49 26.31 -5.80
CA ASN A 251 31.74 26.00 -5.08
C ASN A 251 32.94 26.68 -5.72
#